data_AF-A0A3L7P1V4-F1
#
_entry.id   AF-A0A3L7P1V4-F1
#
_cell.length_a   1.000
_cell.length_b   1.000
_cell.length_c   1.000
_cell.angle_alpha   90.00
_cell.angle_beta   90.00
_cell.angle_gamma   90.00
#
_symmetry.space_group_name_H-M   'P 1'
#
loop_
_entity.id
_entity.type
_entity.pdbx_description
1 polymer ?
#
loop_
_entity_poly.entity_id
_entity_poly.type
_entity_poly.pdbx_seq_one_letter_code
_entity_poly.pdbx_strand_id
1 'polypeptide(L)'
;MVLSVASVYACVSRLNPFESIFGNRPVELAGRNAQRLGFKRAFGPTTHPIYFGMLIAVLTPWLVSFWQLSRTYAFRSLAFIAGAISLAGAVGTVSRTPTLTILGSAIGLLVVRFRAIRWPILITTIAVVTGFLLFPDKITDTVSHWTGGGDRLRVIEVDGNETEFSSSRSRLVLITAYSKALIKGGLTGYGSEAVSQFPPKIPYMQGKAEASEILAVDNAYILMMLRFGWLGAGCFVLTFITAIFSAAVLHNNKPDDLFPAAAAAMLFVVSTFSFFLVWMSYDFGFEILWTCGILSGLVSSHTRRRRAGNAMV
;
A
#
# COMPACT_ATOMS: atom_id res chain seq x y z
N MET A 1 -16.81 7.14 1.66
CA MET A 1 -18.12 6.78 1.09
C MET A 1 -18.25 7.20 -0.37
N VAL A 2 -18.19 8.50 -0.71
CA VAL A 2 -18.35 8.97 -2.11
C VAL A 2 -17.39 8.25 -3.08
N LEU A 3 -16.10 8.22 -2.76
CA LEU A 3 -15.09 7.50 -3.56
C LEU A 3 -15.44 6.02 -3.75
N SER A 4 -15.89 5.37 -2.69
CA SER A 4 -16.21 3.94 -2.68
C SER A 4 -17.45 3.61 -3.50
N VAL A 5 -18.50 4.43 -3.39
CA VAL A 5 -19.72 4.31 -4.23
C VAL A 5 -19.38 4.53 -5.69
N ALA A 6 -18.58 5.57 -5.99
CA ALA A 6 -18.12 5.85 -7.34
C ALA A 6 -17.27 4.70 -7.91
N SER A 7 -16.47 4.02 -7.07
CA SER A 7 -15.71 2.83 -7.46
C SER A 7 -16.62 1.67 -7.85
N VAL A 8 -17.61 1.34 -7.01
CA VAL A 8 -18.58 0.28 -7.31
C VAL A 8 -19.37 0.60 -8.58
N TYR A 9 -19.86 1.84 -8.70
CA TYR A 9 -20.56 2.30 -9.90
C TYR A 9 -19.69 2.17 -11.14
N ALA A 10 -18.43 2.63 -11.10
CA ALA A 10 -17.53 2.57 -12.24
C ALA A 10 -17.16 1.14 -12.64
N CYS A 11 -17.07 0.24 -11.65
CA CYS A 11 -16.80 -1.18 -11.84
C CYS A 11 -17.95 -1.88 -12.60
N VAL A 12 -19.20 -1.61 -12.22
CA VAL A 12 -20.40 -2.24 -12.77
C VAL A 12 -20.85 -1.58 -14.08
N SER A 13 -21.01 -0.25 -14.10
CA SER A 13 -21.51 0.49 -15.27
C SER A 13 -20.47 0.63 -16.39
N ARG A 14 -19.19 0.37 -16.09
CA ARG A 14 -18.04 0.64 -16.94
C ARG A 14 -17.81 2.13 -17.27
N LEU A 15 -18.50 3.05 -16.60
CA LEU A 15 -18.36 4.50 -16.75
C LEU A 15 -17.60 5.10 -15.57
N ASN A 16 -16.58 5.94 -15.81
CA ASN A 16 -15.89 6.63 -14.71
C ASN A 16 -16.57 7.98 -14.43
N PRO A 17 -17.29 8.13 -13.29
CA PRO A 17 -18.03 9.37 -13.01
C PRO A 17 -17.10 10.58 -12.87
N PHE A 18 -15.84 10.39 -12.46
CA PHE A 18 -14.88 11.49 -12.34
C PHE A 18 -14.41 11.99 -13.70
N GLU A 19 -14.23 11.09 -14.67
CA GLU A 19 -13.86 11.50 -16.04
C GLU A 19 -15.01 12.24 -16.72
N SER A 20 -16.26 11.87 -16.43
CA SER A 20 -17.43 12.59 -16.95
C SER A 20 -17.53 14.03 -16.43
N ILE A 21 -17.06 14.30 -15.21
CA ILE A 21 -17.14 15.63 -14.58
C ILE A 21 -15.88 16.46 -14.84
N PHE A 22 -14.69 15.85 -14.70
CA PHE A 22 -13.41 16.54 -14.68
C PHE A 22 -12.56 16.28 -15.93
N GLY A 23 -13.05 15.48 -16.88
CA GLY A 23 -12.32 15.09 -18.08
C GLY A 23 -11.34 13.94 -17.86
N ASN A 24 -10.70 13.54 -18.96
CA ASN A 24 -9.79 12.41 -18.99
C ASN A 24 -8.45 12.73 -18.30
N ARG A 25 -8.07 11.93 -17.30
CA ARG A 25 -6.74 12.00 -16.67
C ARG A 25 -5.70 11.15 -17.40
N PRO A 26 -4.39 11.43 -17.26
CA PRO A 26 -3.34 10.52 -17.72
C PRO A 26 -3.51 9.11 -17.15
N VAL A 27 -3.10 8.12 -17.91
CA VAL A 27 -3.28 6.70 -17.57
C VAL A 27 -1.90 6.08 -17.44
N GLU A 28 -1.63 5.46 -16.30
CA GLU A 28 -0.36 4.77 -16.03
C GLU A 28 -0.58 3.26 -16.01
N LEU A 29 0.23 2.51 -16.76
CA LEU A 29 0.37 1.03 -16.76
C LEU A 29 -0.85 0.21 -17.19
N ALA A 30 -2.08 0.58 -16.82
CA ALA A 30 -3.30 -0.15 -17.13
C ALA A 30 -4.23 0.72 -17.99
N GLY A 31 -4.66 0.22 -19.16
CA GLY A 31 -5.59 0.96 -20.02
C GLY A 31 -6.92 1.28 -19.31
N ARG A 32 -7.60 2.38 -19.71
CA ARG A 32 -8.85 2.86 -19.07
C ARG A 32 -9.95 1.81 -18.97
N ASN A 33 -10.01 0.92 -19.96
CA ASN A 33 -11.00 -0.14 -20.05
C ASN A 33 -10.45 -1.49 -19.60
N ALA A 34 -9.35 -1.51 -18.84
CA ALA A 34 -8.81 -2.72 -18.26
C ALA A 34 -9.89 -3.42 -17.42
N GLN A 35 -10.08 -4.70 -17.71
CA GLN A 35 -11.03 -5.54 -17.01
C GLN A 35 -10.30 -6.63 -16.24
N ARG A 36 -10.92 -7.08 -15.15
CA ARG A 36 -10.48 -8.25 -14.39
C ARG A 36 -11.71 -8.96 -13.85
N LEU A 37 -11.76 -10.28 -14.04
CA LEU A 37 -12.94 -11.10 -13.70
C LEU A 37 -14.24 -10.60 -14.37
N GLY A 38 -14.16 -10.04 -15.57
CA GLY A 38 -15.31 -9.50 -16.31
C GLY A 38 -15.77 -8.09 -15.89
N PHE A 39 -15.18 -7.52 -14.84
CA PHE A 39 -15.52 -6.19 -14.32
C PHE A 39 -14.49 -5.14 -14.73
N LYS A 40 -14.93 -3.89 -14.92
CA LYS A 40 -14.01 -2.76 -15.17
C LYS A 40 -13.23 -2.45 -13.89
N ARG A 41 -11.93 -2.23 -14.00
CA ARG A 41 -11.13 -1.75 -12.86
C ARG A 41 -11.38 -0.26 -12.68
N ALA A 42 -11.98 0.14 -11.56
CA ALA A 42 -12.29 1.55 -11.30
C ALA A 42 -11.03 2.39 -11.09
N PHE A 43 -10.85 3.48 -11.87
CA PHE A 43 -9.74 4.44 -11.76
C PHE A 43 -10.06 5.63 -10.84
N GLY A 44 -11.35 5.95 -10.69
CA GLY A 44 -11.79 7.09 -9.89
C GLY A 44 -11.11 8.39 -10.34
N PRO A 45 -10.62 9.22 -9.40
CA PRO A 45 -9.84 10.41 -9.71
C PRO A 45 -8.33 10.13 -9.90
N THR A 46 -7.87 8.89 -9.85
CA THR A 46 -6.42 8.57 -9.86
C THR A 46 -5.94 8.11 -11.23
N THR A 47 -4.62 8.02 -11.44
CA THR A 47 -4.04 7.58 -12.72
C THR A 47 -4.05 6.06 -12.92
N HIS A 48 -4.33 5.28 -11.86
CA HIS A 48 -4.31 3.83 -11.89
C HIS A 48 -5.29 3.19 -10.88
N PRO A 49 -5.96 2.06 -11.17
CA PRO A 49 -7.01 1.52 -10.30
C PRO A 49 -6.52 1.09 -8.91
N ILE A 50 -5.25 0.66 -8.83
CA ILE A 50 -4.65 0.31 -7.54
C ILE A 50 -4.52 1.56 -6.68
N TYR A 51 -4.13 2.70 -7.26
CA TYR A 51 -3.96 3.95 -6.54
C TYR A 51 -5.31 4.42 -5.98
N PHE A 52 -6.38 4.30 -6.78
CA PHE A 52 -7.73 4.61 -6.29
C PHE A 52 -8.15 3.75 -5.10
N GLY A 53 -7.92 2.45 -5.19
CA GLY A 53 -8.26 1.55 -4.09
C GLY A 53 -7.41 1.83 -2.86
N MET A 54 -6.11 2.12 -3.03
CA MET A 54 -5.22 2.50 -1.94
C MET A 54 -5.67 3.80 -1.28
N LEU A 55 -6.12 4.80 -2.06
CA LEU A 55 -6.70 6.04 -1.53
C LEU A 55 -7.91 5.74 -0.62
N ILE A 56 -8.81 4.83 -1.03
CA ILE A 56 -9.92 4.38 -0.18
C ILE A 56 -9.41 3.67 1.08
N ALA A 57 -8.38 2.84 0.95
CA ALA A 57 -7.82 2.05 2.06
C ALA A 57 -7.09 2.92 3.11
N VAL A 58 -6.28 3.91 2.69
CA VAL A 58 -5.54 4.78 3.62
C VAL A 58 -6.46 5.73 4.39
N LEU A 59 -7.69 5.95 3.91
CA LEU A 59 -8.72 6.71 4.61
C LEU A 59 -9.43 5.91 5.71
N THR A 60 -9.17 4.61 5.85
CA THR A 60 -9.87 3.76 6.84
C THR A 60 -9.68 4.15 8.31
N PRO A 61 -8.53 4.65 8.80
CA PRO A 61 -8.41 5.10 10.19
C PRO A 61 -9.40 6.22 10.54
N TRP A 62 -9.72 7.07 9.57
CA TRP A 62 -10.68 8.15 9.74
C TRP A 62 -12.11 7.66 9.92
N LEU A 63 -12.47 6.53 9.30
CA LEU A 63 -13.75 5.87 9.53
C LEU A 63 -13.85 5.30 10.95
N VAL A 64 -12.73 4.81 11.50
CA VAL A 64 -12.68 4.36 12.91
C VAL A 64 -12.87 5.55 13.85
N SER A 65 -12.23 6.69 13.56
CA SER A 65 -12.45 7.92 14.33
C SER A 65 -13.91 8.38 14.27
N PHE A 66 -14.52 8.37 13.07
CA PHE A 66 -15.94 8.71 12.90
C PHE A 66 -16.87 7.76 13.68
N TRP A 67 -16.60 6.46 13.63
CA TRP A 67 -17.34 5.46 14.41
C TRP A 67 -17.22 5.70 15.91
N GLN A 68 -16.03 6.03 16.40
CA GLN A 68 -15.80 6.27 17.83
C GLN A 68 -16.51 7.54 18.33
N LEU A 69 -16.51 8.62 17.54
CA LEU A 69 -17.18 9.87 17.89
C LEU A 69 -18.71 9.79 17.83
N SER A 70 -19.25 8.71 17.25
CA SER A 70 -20.68 8.50 17.09
C SER A 70 -21.37 8.20 18.43
N ARG A 71 -22.07 9.21 18.97
CA ARG A 71 -22.80 9.13 20.25
C ARG A 71 -24.12 8.35 20.18
N THR A 72 -24.79 8.38 19.03
CA THR A 72 -26.09 7.69 18.85
C THR A 72 -25.92 6.38 18.08
N TYR A 73 -26.87 5.47 18.25
CA TYR A 73 -26.92 4.21 17.51
C TYR A 73 -26.94 4.44 15.99
N ALA A 74 -27.70 5.44 15.52
CA ALA A 74 -27.81 5.78 14.11
C ALA A 74 -26.47 6.22 13.48
N PHE A 75 -25.64 6.98 14.20
CA PHE A 75 -24.33 7.35 13.67
C PHE A 75 -23.36 6.16 13.67
N ARG A 76 -23.47 5.25 14.65
CA ARG A 76 -22.67 4.02 14.68
C ARG A 76 -23.02 3.09 13.53
N SER A 77 -24.32 2.93 13.23
CA SER A 77 -24.76 2.12 12.08
C SER A 77 -24.31 2.75 10.77
N LEU A 78 -24.39 4.08 10.63
CA LEU A 78 -23.85 4.79 9.47
C LEU A 78 -22.34 4.55 9.30
N ALA A 79 -21.56 4.59 10.37
CA ALA A 79 -20.12 4.34 10.29
C ALA A 79 -19.81 2.88 9.90
N PHE A 80 -20.60 1.91 10.39
CA PHE A 80 -20.49 0.52 9.96
C PHE A 80 -20.82 0.35 8.47
N ILE A 81 -21.91 0.96 8.00
CA ILE A 81 -22.30 1.00 6.59
C ILE A 81 -21.20 1.67 5.75
N ALA A 82 -20.63 2.77 6.24
CA ALA A 82 -19.51 3.45 5.58
C ALA A 82 -18.28 2.54 5.46
N GLY A 83 -17.97 1.76 6.49
CA GLY A 83 -16.91 0.74 6.47
C GLY A 83 -17.18 -0.36 5.43
N ALA A 84 -18.39 -0.91 5.41
CA ALA A 84 -18.79 -1.92 4.44
C ALA A 84 -18.73 -1.40 3.00
N ILE A 85 -19.23 -0.17 2.77
CA ILE A 85 -19.16 0.51 1.47
C ILE A 85 -17.71 0.78 1.07
N SER A 86 -16.83 1.17 2.01
CA SER A 86 -15.40 1.34 1.72
C SER A 86 -14.73 0.05 1.28
N LEU A 87 -15.03 -1.08 1.93
CA LEU A 87 -14.55 -2.39 1.51
C LEU A 87 -15.08 -2.76 0.11
N ALA A 88 -16.38 -2.58 -0.13
CA ALA A 88 -16.98 -2.80 -1.45
C ALA A 88 -16.32 -1.93 -2.54
N GLY A 89 -16.02 -0.66 -2.22
CA GLY A 89 -15.31 0.25 -3.13
C GLY A 89 -13.89 -0.19 -3.43
N ALA A 90 -13.14 -0.69 -2.43
CA ALA A 90 -11.82 -1.26 -2.65
C ALA A 90 -11.89 -2.51 -3.54
N VAL A 91 -12.87 -3.39 -3.30
CA VAL A 91 -13.14 -4.56 -4.17
C VAL A 91 -13.53 -4.12 -5.58
N GLY A 92 -14.27 -3.01 -5.74
CA GLY A 92 -14.64 -2.42 -7.03
C GLY A 92 -13.45 -1.98 -7.90
N THR A 93 -12.28 -1.77 -7.31
CA THR A 93 -11.03 -1.55 -8.09
C THR A 93 -10.47 -2.82 -8.71
N VAL A 94 -11.05 -3.97 -8.34
CA VAL A 94 -10.63 -5.34 -8.66
C VAL A 94 -9.13 -5.52 -8.38
N SER A 95 -8.67 -4.93 -7.27
CA SER A 95 -7.29 -4.96 -6.83
C SER A 95 -7.17 -5.63 -5.46
N ARG A 96 -6.21 -6.55 -5.38
CA ARG A 96 -5.90 -7.31 -4.16
C ARG A 96 -5.29 -6.41 -3.09
N THR A 97 -4.35 -5.54 -3.47
CA THR A 97 -3.60 -4.75 -2.49
C THR A 97 -4.51 -3.86 -1.64
N PRO A 98 -5.40 -3.02 -2.22
CA PRO A 98 -6.34 -2.22 -1.42
C PRO A 98 -7.23 -3.05 -0.50
N THR A 99 -7.76 -4.16 -1.01
CA THR A 99 -8.64 -5.05 -0.25
C THR A 99 -7.91 -5.66 0.93
N LEU A 100 -6.70 -6.19 0.70
CA LEU A 100 -5.85 -6.73 1.75
C LEU A 100 -5.37 -5.64 2.71
N THR A 101 -5.18 -4.40 2.26
CA THR A 101 -4.82 -3.28 3.15
C THR A 101 -5.94 -3.02 4.14
N ILE A 102 -7.20 -2.94 3.68
CA ILE A 102 -8.36 -2.73 4.56
C ILE A 102 -8.51 -3.91 5.54
N LEU A 103 -8.49 -5.14 5.03
CA LEU A 103 -8.65 -6.35 5.87
C LEU A 103 -7.50 -6.51 6.87
N GLY A 104 -6.26 -6.33 6.42
CA GLY A 104 -5.08 -6.38 7.29
C GLY A 104 -5.10 -5.31 8.37
N SER A 105 -5.51 -4.09 8.02
CA SER A 105 -5.65 -2.99 8.99
C SER A 105 -6.74 -3.27 10.02
N ALA A 106 -7.88 -3.83 9.57
CA ALA A 106 -8.96 -4.26 10.45
C ALA A 106 -8.51 -5.38 11.40
N ILE A 107 -7.80 -6.41 10.89
CA ILE A 107 -7.21 -7.47 11.72
C ILE A 107 -6.21 -6.87 12.72
N GLY A 108 -5.33 -5.97 12.29
CA GLY A 108 -4.39 -5.28 13.17
C GLY A 108 -5.09 -4.53 14.31
N LEU A 109 -6.18 -3.81 14.00
CA LEU A 109 -7.00 -3.16 15.00
C LEU A 109 -7.66 -4.16 15.97
N LEU A 110 -8.16 -5.29 15.46
CA LEU A 110 -8.73 -6.37 16.28
C LEU A 110 -7.68 -6.99 17.22
N VAL A 111 -6.45 -7.20 16.75
CA VAL A 111 -5.31 -7.70 17.55
C VAL A 111 -4.98 -6.75 18.70
N VAL A 112 -5.03 -5.44 18.45
CA VAL A 112 -4.85 -4.41 19.49
C VAL A 112 -6.00 -4.50 20.50
N ARG A 113 -7.24 -4.52 20.02
CA ARG A 113 -8.47 -4.45 20.84
C ARG A 113 -8.76 -5.72 21.65
N PHE A 114 -8.43 -6.89 21.12
CA PHE A 114 -8.79 -8.19 21.69
C PHE A 114 -7.55 -9.05 21.91
N ARG A 115 -7.15 -9.21 23.18
CA ARG A 115 -5.98 -10.01 23.57
C ARG A 115 -6.05 -11.47 23.09
N ALA A 116 -7.25 -12.06 23.06
CA ALA A 116 -7.46 -13.44 22.63
C ALA A 116 -7.07 -13.69 21.16
N ILE A 117 -7.14 -12.67 20.29
CA ILE A 117 -6.84 -12.79 18.85
C ILE A 117 -5.33 -12.74 18.57
N ARG A 118 -4.52 -12.22 19.50
CA ARG A 118 -3.08 -11.98 19.30
C ARG A 118 -2.32 -13.26 18.98
N TRP A 119 -2.54 -14.32 19.76
CA TRP A 119 -1.83 -15.59 19.58
C TRP A 119 -2.20 -16.31 18.28
N PRO A 120 -3.49 -16.50 17.93
CA PRO A 120 -3.86 -17.06 16.63
C PRO A 120 -3.27 -16.31 15.44
N ILE A 121 -3.30 -14.97 15.46
CA ILE A 121 -2.74 -14.16 14.37
C ILE A 121 -1.22 -14.26 14.33
N LEU A 122 -0.53 -14.26 15.47
CA LEU A 122 0.92 -14.43 15.54
C LEU A 122 1.34 -15.79 14.99
N ILE A 123 0.70 -16.88 15.43
CA ILE A 123 0.96 -18.24 14.95
C ILE A 123 0.72 -18.33 13.44
N THR A 124 -0.40 -17.80 12.97
CA THR A 124 -0.73 -17.78 11.53
C THR A 124 0.31 -16.99 10.74
N THR A 125 0.74 -15.82 11.24
CA THR A 125 1.74 -14.98 10.58
C THR A 125 3.08 -15.71 10.50
N ILE A 126 3.54 -16.32 11.59
CA ILE A 126 4.78 -17.12 11.61
C ILE A 126 4.67 -18.27 10.61
N ALA A 127 3.57 -19.05 10.64
CA ALA A 127 3.37 -20.16 9.72
C ALA A 127 3.40 -19.72 8.25
N VAL A 128 2.74 -18.60 7.91
CA VAL A 128 2.74 -18.04 6.55
C VAL A 128 4.14 -17.60 6.13
N VAL A 129 4.86 -16.88 7.00
CA VAL A 129 6.22 -16.40 6.71
C VAL A 129 7.18 -17.59 6.56
N THR A 130 7.15 -18.55 7.48
CA THR A 130 7.98 -19.76 7.40
C THR A 130 7.65 -20.57 6.15
N GLY A 131 6.37 -20.75 5.82
CA GLY A 131 5.96 -21.41 4.58
C GLY A 131 6.52 -20.69 3.35
N PHE A 132 6.41 -19.37 3.29
CA PHE A 132 6.93 -18.55 2.19
C PHE A 132 8.46 -18.63 2.07
N LEU A 133 9.20 -18.64 3.18
CA LEU A 133 10.66 -18.76 3.17
C LEU A 133 11.13 -20.15 2.72
N LEU A 134 10.40 -21.21 3.08
CA LEU A 134 10.76 -22.58 2.71
C LEU A 134 10.33 -22.93 1.28
N PHE A 135 9.22 -22.37 0.79
CA PHE A 135 8.62 -22.73 -0.50
C PHE A 135 8.12 -21.50 -1.29
N PRO A 136 8.99 -20.52 -1.61
CA PRO A 136 8.58 -19.28 -2.25
C PRO A 136 7.91 -19.52 -3.62
N ASP A 137 8.48 -20.41 -4.45
CA ASP A 137 7.96 -20.69 -5.79
C ASP A 137 6.59 -21.37 -5.75
N LYS A 138 6.44 -22.43 -4.94
CA LYS A 138 5.17 -23.16 -4.81
C LYS A 138 4.04 -22.25 -4.32
N ILE A 139 4.33 -21.36 -3.35
CA ILE A 139 3.32 -20.44 -2.82
C ILE A 139 2.96 -19.38 -3.85
N THR A 140 3.95 -18.78 -4.51
CA THR A 140 3.69 -17.76 -5.54
C THR A 140 2.91 -18.33 -6.72
N ASP A 141 3.22 -19.55 -7.16
CA ASP A 141 2.50 -20.24 -8.23
C ASP A 141 1.07 -20.60 -7.82
N THR A 142 0.89 -21.14 -6.61
CA THR A 142 -0.46 -21.45 -6.06
C THR A 142 -1.32 -20.20 -5.99
N VAL A 143 -0.77 -19.09 -5.48
CA VAL A 143 -1.46 -17.79 -5.44
C VAL A 143 -1.75 -17.28 -6.84
N SER A 144 -0.84 -17.46 -7.80
CA SER A 144 -1.05 -17.05 -9.20
C SER A 144 -2.22 -17.80 -9.83
N HIS A 145 -2.26 -19.13 -9.67
CA HIS A 145 -3.35 -19.99 -10.15
C HIS A 145 -4.70 -19.61 -9.54
N TRP A 146 -4.76 -19.44 -8.22
CA TRP A 146 -5.99 -19.07 -7.52
C TRP A 146 -6.52 -17.71 -7.91
N THR A 147 -5.65 -16.79 -8.31
CA THR A 147 -6.02 -15.40 -8.59
C THR A 147 -6.34 -15.14 -10.06
N GLY A 148 -6.48 -16.22 -10.84
CA GLY A 148 -6.75 -16.19 -12.28
C GLY A 148 -5.59 -15.57 -13.08
N GLY A 149 -4.40 -15.46 -12.48
CA GLY A 149 -3.19 -14.98 -13.11
C GLY A 149 -2.52 -16.10 -13.90
N GLY A 150 -3.27 -16.73 -14.80
CA GLY A 150 -2.76 -17.69 -15.79
C GLY A 150 -1.92 -17.01 -16.86
N ASP A 151 -1.03 -16.10 -16.45
CA ASP A 151 -0.11 -15.45 -17.36
C ASP A 151 0.76 -16.52 -17.99
N ARG A 152 0.94 -16.43 -19.31
CA ARG A 152 1.92 -17.26 -20.02
C ARG A 152 3.27 -16.98 -19.40
N LEU A 153 3.94 -18.03 -18.90
CA LEU A 153 5.33 -17.95 -18.47
C LEU A 153 6.13 -17.40 -19.65
N ARG A 154 6.80 -16.27 -19.42
CA ARG A 154 7.76 -15.71 -20.36
C ARG A 154 9.13 -16.07 -19.82
N VAL A 155 10.02 -16.60 -20.65
CA VAL A 155 11.41 -16.77 -20.24
C VAL A 155 12.11 -15.46 -20.56
N ILE A 156 12.77 -14.87 -19.55
CA ILE A 156 13.64 -13.69 -19.73
C ILE A 156 15.04 -14.06 -19.30
N GLU A 157 16.04 -13.47 -19.94
CA GLU A 157 17.43 -13.67 -19.56
C GLU A 157 17.83 -12.63 -18.50
N VAL A 158 18.20 -13.09 -17.31
CA VAL A 158 18.71 -12.25 -16.21
C VAL A 158 20.11 -12.72 -15.85
N ASP A 159 21.09 -11.84 -16.01
CA ASP A 159 22.50 -12.11 -15.78
C ASP A 159 23.02 -13.37 -16.52
N GLY A 160 22.56 -13.59 -17.75
CA GLY A 160 22.95 -14.75 -18.55
C GLY A 160 22.17 -16.03 -18.25
N ASN A 161 21.21 -15.99 -17.31
CA ASN A 161 20.39 -17.14 -16.94
C ASN A 161 18.94 -16.96 -17.39
N GLU A 162 18.41 -17.97 -18.08
CA GLU A 162 17.00 -18.06 -18.41
C GLU A 162 16.17 -18.20 -17.13
N THR A 163 15.33 -17.21 -16.85
CA THR A 163 14.46 -17.18 -15.67
C THR A 163 13.01 -17.07 -16.10
N GLU A 164 12.15 -17.92 -15.52
CA GLU A 164 10.71 -17.87 -15.76
C GLU A 164 10.08 -16.62 -15.10
N PHE A 165 9.49 -15.78 -15.94
CA PHE A 165 8.82 -14.54 -15.57
C PHE A 165 7.30 -14.69 -15.65
N SER A 166 6.62 -14.36 -14.55
CA SER A 166 5.17 -14.23 -14.43
C SER A 166 4.82 -12.98 -13.62
N SER A 167 3.58 -12.48 -13.68
CA SER A 167 3.18 -11.32 -12.86
C SER A 167 3.36 -11.55 -11.35
N SER A 168 3.26 -12.81 -10.90
CA SER A 168 3.44 -13.18 -9.49
C SER A 168 4.91 -13.32 -9.12
N ARG A 169 5.74 -13.92 -10.00
CA ARG A 169 7.19 -14.11 -9.80
C ARG A 169 8.02 -12.86 -10.10
N SER A 170 7.49 -11.92 -10.88
CA SER A 170 8.17 -10.70 -11.31
C SER A 170 8.80 -9.96 -10.13
N ARG A 171 8.14 -9.92 -8.98
CA ARG A 171 8.63 -9.23 -7.78
C ARG A 171 9.92 -9.83 -7.19
N LEU A 172 10.08 -11.15 -7.29
CA LEU A 172 11.29 -11.84 -6.84
C LEU A 172 12.42 -11.59 -7.85
N VAL A 173 12.12 -11.71 -9.14
CA VAL A 173 13.07 -11.47 -10.24
C VAL A 173 13.50 -10.00 -10.32
N LEU A 174 12.64 -9.06 -9.94
CA LEU A 174 12.96 -7.64 -9.88
C LEU A 174 14.09 -7.36 -8.87
N ILE A 175 14.11 -8.02 -7.70
CA ILE A 175 15.18 -7.85 -6.72
C ILE A 175 16.52 -8.25 -7.34
N THR A 176 16.58 -9.43 -7.97
CA THR A 176 17.81 -9.96 -8.55
C THR A 176 18.28 -9.10 -9.72
N ALA A 177 17.39 -8.79 -10.65
CA ALA A 177 17.68 -7.98 -11.84
C ALA A 177 18.20 -6.58 -11.49
N TYR A 178 17.62 -5.93 -10.47
CA TYR A 178 18.04 -4.58 -10.08
C TYR A 178 19.14 -4.56 -9.01
N SER A 179 19.48 -5.69 -8.36
CA SER A 179 20.42 -5.74 -7.23
C SER A 179 21.75 -5.03 -7.50
N LYS A 180 22.39 -5.30 -8.64
CA LYS A 180 23.66 -4.68 -9.04
C LYS A 180 23.53 -3.17 -9.26
N ALA A 181 22.43 -2.73 -9.87
CA ALA A 181 22.15 -1.30 -10.05
C ALA A 181 21.90 -0.62 -8.69
N LEU A 182 21.16 -1.25 -7.78
CA LEU A 182 20.92 -0.74 -6.44
C LEU A 182 22.23 -0.58 -5.63
N ILE A 183 23.11 -1.57 -5.69
CA ILE A 183 24.43 -1.51 -5.04
C ILE A 183 25.28 -0.38 -5.65
N LYS A 184 25.29 -0.27 -6.99
CA LYS A 184 26.10 0.72 -7.69
C LYS A 184 25.59 2.16 -7.51
N GLY A 185 24.28 2.35 -7.30
CA GLY A 185 23.68 3.64 -6.95
C GLY A 185 24.10 4.17 -5.57
N GLY A 186 24.59 3.30 -4.69
CA GLY A 186 25.15 3.70 -3.40
C GLY A 186 24.15 4.40 -2.46
N LEU A 187 24.67 5.29 -1.60
CA LEU A 187 23.87 5.93 -0.54
C LEU A 187 22.80 6.89 -1.06
N THR A 188 23.07 7.59 -2.17
CA THR A 188 22.22 8.64 -2.73
C THR A 188 21.43 8.21 -3.97
N GLY A 189 21.72 7.02 -4.51
CA GLY A 189 21.14 6.56 -5.76
C GLY A 189 21.67 7.34 -6.97
N TYR A 190 20.97 7.23 -8.09
CA TYR A 190 21.29 7.89 -9.35
C TYR A 190 20.64 9.27 -9.51
N GLY A 191 19.81 9.69 -8.56
CA GLY A 191 19.03 10.93 -8.65
C GLY A 191 17.69 10.75 -9.36
N SER A 192 16.75 11.67 -9.07
CA SER A 192 15.39 11.60 -9.63
C SER A 192 15.33 11.85 -11.12
N GLU A 193 16.20 12.73 -11.64
CA GLU A 193 16.25 13.09 -13.06
C GLU A 193 16.69 11.89 -13.92
N ALA A 194 17.74 11.19 -13.51
CA ALA A 194 18.27 10.02 -14.23
C ALA A 194 17.25 8.86 -14.32
N VAL A 195 16.32 8.78 -13.37
CA VAL A 195 15.32 7.68 -13.25
C VAL A 195 13.89 8.22 -13.41
N SER A 196 13.73 9.33 -14.12
CA SER A 196 12.42 10.00 -14.34
C SER A 196 11.63 9.43 -15.51
N GLN A 197 12.31 8.86 -16.51
CA GLN A 197 11.68 8.35 -17.72
C GLN A 197 10.87 7.07 -17.45
N PHE A 198 9.89 6.79 -18.30
CA PHE A 198 9.15 5.52 -18.28
C PHE A 198 9.31 4.82 -19.64
N PRO A 199 9.96 3.65 -19.70
CA PRO A 199 10.66 2.94 -18.61
C PRO A 199 11.86 3.74 -18.05
N PRO A 200 12.27 3.50 -16.78
CA PRO A 200 13.39 4.22 -16.18
C PRO A 200 14.73 3.87 -16.88
N LYS A 201 15.42 4.90 -17.38
CA LYS A 201 16.76 4.76 -17.98
C LYS A 201 17.84 4.71 -16.91
N ILE A 202 18.00 3.55 -16.28
CA ILE A 202 19.00 3.36 -15.23
C ILE A 202 20.40 3.32 -15.86
N PRO A 203 21.32 4.24 -15.50
CA PRO A 203 22.63 4.34 -16.16
C PRO A 203 23.41 3.02 -16.25
N TYR A 204 23.30 2.16 -15.24
CA TYR A 204 24.00 0.87 -15.18
C TYR A 204 23.39 -0.24 -16.07
N MET A 205 22.14 -0.10 -16.49
CA MET A 205 21.42 -1.12 -17.25
C MET A 205 21.24 -0.78 -18.73
N GLN A 206 21.70 0.40 -19.18
CA GLN A 206 21.57 0.80 -20.58
C GLN A 206 22.30 -0.20 -21.50
N GLY A 207 21.58 -0.71 -22.50
CA GLY A 207 22.11 -1.68 -23.47
C GLY A 207 22.02 -3.15 -23.03
N LYS A 208 21.49 -3.46 -21.84
CA LYS A 208 21.23 -4.84 -21.42
C LYS A 208 19.81 -5.28 -21.79
N ALA A 209 19.64 -6.54 -22.22
CA ALA A 209 18.33 -7.12 -22.56
C ALA A 209 17.32 -7.00 -21.39
N GLU A 210 17.80 -7.15 -20.16
CA GLU A 210 17.05 -6.97 -18.92
C GLU A 210 16.31 -5.62 -18.86
N ALA A 211 16.92 -4.53 -19.34
CA ALA A 211 16.33 -3.20 -19.28
C ALA A 211 15.15 -3.03 -20.25
N SER A 212 15.15 -3.76 -21.36
CA SER A 212 14.09 -3.75 -22.36
C SER A 212 12.99 -4.77 -22.11
N GLU A 213 13.26 -5.82 -21.32
CA GLU A 213 12.29 -6.87 -21.02
C GLU A 213 11.58 -6.64 -19.68
N ILE A 214 12.27 -6.02 -18.72
CA ILE A 214 11.75 -5.68 -17.40
C ILE A 214 11.31 -4.21 -17.39
N LEU A 215 10.37 -3.86 -18.27
CA LEU A 215 9.97 -2.46 -18.54
C LEU A 215 9.17 -1.80 -17.40
N ALA A 216 8.71 -2.57 -16.41
CA ALA A 216 7.85 -2.06 -15.35
C ALA A 216 8.52 -2.21 -13.99
N VAL A 217 9.24 -1.18 -13.55
CA VAL A 217 9.58 -1.00 -12.13
C VAL A 217 8.31 -0.56 -11.40
N ASP A 218 7.38 -1.49 -11.23
CA ASP A 218 6.14 -1.27 -10.47
C ASP A 218 6.40 -1.35 -8.95
N ASN A 219 7.65 -1.55 -8.55
CA ASN A 219 8.05 -1.76 -7.17
C ASN A 219 8.67 -0.51 -6.54
N ALA A 220 8.07 -0.11 -5.42
CA ALA A 220 8.33 1.19 -4.84
C ALA A 220 9.75 1.35 -4.33
N TYR A 221 10.22 0.33 -3.62
CA TYR A 221 11.52 0.39 -3.00
C TYR A 221 12.63 0.39 -4.06
N ILE A 222 12.48 -0.34 -5.17
CA ILE A 222 13.47 -0.33 -6.26
C ILE A 222 13.58 1.08 -6.81
N LEU A 223 12.45 1.70 -7.19
CA LEU A 223 12.47 3.04 -7.74
C LEU A 223 12.98 4.08 -6.72
N MET A 224 12.56 3.97 -5.46
CA MET A 224 13.01 4.85 -4.38
C MET A 224 14.51 4.72 -4.13
N MET A 225 15.05 3.50 -4.09
CA MET A 225 16.48 3.25 -3.93
C MET A 225 17.28 3.67 -5.17
N LEU A 226 16.76 3.46 -6.38
CA LEU A 226 17.40 3.94 -7.60
C LEU A 226 17.46 5.47 -7.63
N ARG A 227 16.45 6.17 -7.11
CA ARG A 227 16.39 7.65 -7.09
C ARG A 227 17.15 8.30 -5.94
N PHE A 228 17.02 7.74 -4.74
CA PHE A 228 17.46 8.36 -3.48
C PHE A 228 18.44 7.48 -2.68
N GLY A 229 18.79 6.31 -3.21
CA GLY A 229 19.72 5.38 -2.59
C GLY A 229 19.22 4.77 -1.29
N TRP A 230 20.16 4.22 -0.54
CA TRP A 230 19.92 3.68 0.79
C TRP A 230 19.47 4.75 1.79
N LEU A 231 19.86 6.01 1.62
CA LEU A 231 19.42 7.11 2.48
C LEU A 231 17.92 7.36 2.32
N GLY A 232 17.42 7.47 1.09
CA GLY A 232 15.99 7.66 0.85
C GLY A 232 15.15 6.50 1.36
N ALA A 233 15.61 5.26 1.12
CA ALA A 233 14.96 4.08 1.68
C ALA A 233 14.95 4.08 3.22
N GLY A 234 16.07 4.44 3.85
CA GLY A 234 16.17 4.59 5.31
C GLY A 234 15.22 5.65 5.86
N CYS A 235 15.18 6.85 5.26
CA CYS A 235 14.25 7.91 5.64
C CYS A 235 12.79 7.47 5.49
N PHE A 236 12.46 6.74 4.44
CA PHE A 236 11.12 6.19 4.24
C PHE A 236 10.75 5.16 5.31
N VAL A 237 11.61 4.18 5.60
CA VAL A 237 11.43 3.22 6.72
C VAL A 237 11.22 3.96 8.04
N LEU A 238 12.11 4.91 8.35
CA LEU A 238 12.06 5.69 9.58
C LEU A 238 10.77 6.51 9.70
N THR A 239 10.24 7.04 8.60
CA THR A 239 8.96 7.76 8.60
C THR A 239 7.81 6.86 9.06
N PHE A 240 7.72 5.64 8.54
CA PHE A 240 6.69 4.70 8.99
C PHE A 240 6.91 4.22 10.43
N ILE A 241 8.15 3.88 10.82
CA ILE A 241 8.46 3.43 12.19
C ILE A 241 8.11 4.52 13.20
N THR A 242 8.53 5.76 12.96
CA THR A 242 8.26 6.88 13.87
C THR A 242 6.77 7.19 13.98
N ALA A 243 6.02 7.13 12.87
CA ALA A 243 4.58 7.33 12.88
C ALA A 243 3.83 6.19 13.63
N ILE A 244 4.20 4.93 13.37
CA ILE A 244 3.63 3.76 14.07
C ILE A 244 3.92 3.84 15.57
N PHE A 245 5.16 4.19 15.96
CA PHE A 245 5.52 4.34 17.37
C PHE A 245 4.76 5.50 18.02
N SER A 246 4.63 6.64 17.33
CA SER A 246 3.84 7.79 17.79
C SER A 246 2.39 7.40 18.04
N ALA A 247 1.79 6.66 17.11
CA ALA A 247 0.44 6.11 17.26
C ALA A 247 0.33 5.14 18.44
N ALA A 248 1.31 4.25 18.63
CA ALA A 248 1.34 3.32 19.75
C ALA A 248 1.43 4.06 21.10
N VAL A 249 2.27 5.09 21.20
CA VAL A 249 2.38 5.94 22.39
C VAL A 249 1.05 6.65 22.68
N LEU A 250 0.39 7.20 21.67
CA LEU A 250 -0.92 7.84 21.83
C LEU A 250 -1.98 6.85 22.33
N HIS A 251 -2.06 5.67 21.71
CA HIS A 251 -3.01 4.64 22.11
C HIS A 251 -2.75 4.14 23.53
N ASN A 252 -1.48 3.90 23.91
CA ASN A 252 -1.14 3.46 25.27
C ASN A 252 -1.54 4.48 26.34
N ASN A 253 -1.48 5.79 26.03
CA ASN A 253 -1.91 6.84 26.95
C ASN A 253 -3.45 7.00 26.99
N LYS A 254 -4.15 6.64 25.91
CA LYS A 254 -5.62 6.70 25.81
C LYS A 254 -6.16 5.48 25.05
N PRO A 255 -6.28 4.30 25.70
CA PRO A 255 -6.65 3.07 25.02
C PRO A 255 -8.06 3.09 24.40
N ASP A 256 -8.93 3.95 24.92
CA ASP A 256 -10.27 4.13 24.37
C ASP A 256 -10.24 4.86 23.02
N ASP A 257 -9.18 5.62 22.71
CA ASP A 257 -8.95 6.24 21.40
C ASP A 257 -8.41 5.20 20.41
N LEU A 258 -9.28 4.77 19.50
CA LEU A 258 -9.01 3.75 18.51
C LEU A 258 -8.37 4.33 17.25
N PHE A 259 -8.43 5.64 17.03
CA PHE A 259 -7.82 6.25 15.83
C PHE A 259 -6.31 5.98 15.74
N PRO A 260 -5.49 6.21 16.79
CA PRO A 260 -4.07 5.92 16.73
C PRO A 260 -3.79 4.42 16.45
N ALA A 261 -4.53 3.50 17.09
CA ALA A 261 -4.37 2.07 16.83
C ALA A 261 -4.71 1.69 15.37
N ALA A 262 -5.80 2.23 14.83
CA ALA A 262 -6.19 2.00 13.44
C ALA A 262 -5.17 2.60 12.46
N ALA A 263 -4.63 3.78 12.75
CA ALA A 263 -3.60 4.42 11.95
C ALA A 263 -2.29 3.61 11.97
N ALA A 264 -1.84 3.13 13.14
CA ALA A 264 -0.67 2.26 13.24
C ALA A 264 -0.85 0.96 12.44
N ALA A 265 -2.00 0.30 12.55
CA ALA A 265 -2.30 -0.91 11.79
C ALA A 265 -2.29 -0.66 10.27
N MET A 266 -2.90 0.44 9.83
CA MET A 266 -2.90 0.85 8.43
C MET A 266 -1.48 1.15 7.93
N LEU A 267 -0.72 1.97 8.65
CA LEU A 267 0.65 2.32 8.29
C LEU A 267 1.58 1.10 8.23
N PHE A 268 1.40 0.13 9.12
CA PHE A 268 2.16 -1.13 9.11
C PHE A 268 1.86 -1.97 7.85
N VAL A 269 0.57 -2.13 7.51
CA VAL A 269 0.18 -2.92 6.34
C VAL A 269 0.57 -2.21 5.04
N VAL A 270 0.36 -0.90 4.96
CA VAL A 270 0.75 -0.08 3.81
C VAL A 270 2.26 -0.08 3.63
N SER A 271 3.05 0.10 4.68
CA SER A 271 4.52 0.07 4.54
C SER A 271 4.98 -1.30 4.02
N THR A 272 4.43 -2.39 4.56
CA THR A 272 4.71 -3.76 4.09
C THR A 272 4.39 -3.89 2.60
N PHE A 273 3.20 -3.47 2.15
CA PHE A 273 2.86 -3.54 0.73
C PHE A 273 3.62 -2.55 -0.14
N SER A 274 4.04 -1.40 0.38
CA SER A 274 4.90 -0.49 -0.37
C SER A 274 6.30 -1.06 -0.57
N PHE A 275 6.83 -1.79 0.42
CA PHE A 275 8.11 -2.48 0.29
C PHE A 275 8.08 -3.69 -0.64
N PHE A 276 6.92 -4.32 -0.85
CA PHE A 276 6.88 -5.55 -1.63
C PHE A 276 6.08 -5.46 -2.93
N LEU A 277 5.01 -4.67 -2.98
CA LEU A 277 3.95 -4.83 -3.97
C LEU A 277 3.59 -3.57 -4.78
N VAL A 278 3.59 -2.37 -4.19
CA VAL A 278 2.96 -1.18 -4.79
C VAL A 278 3.74 0.11 -4.54
N TRP A 279 4.05 0.84 -5.62
CA TRP A 279 4.56 2.23 -5.55
C TRP A 279 3.68 3.17 -4.72
N MET A 280 4.29 3.93 -3.81
CA MET A 280 3.63 5.02 -3.12
C MET A 280 3.44 6.21 -4.09
N SER A 281 2.40 6.13 -4.90
CA SER A 281 2.00 7.20 -5.81
C SER A 281 1.59 8.45 -5.04
N TYR A 282 1.77 9.62 -5.66
CA TYR A 282 1.27 10.89 -5.12
C TYR A 282 -0.26 10.88 -4.92
N ASP A 283 -0.99 10.05 -5.68
CA ASP A 283 -2.46 9.91 -5.60
C ASP A 283 -2.99 9.48 -4.23
N PHE A 284 -2.16 8.82 -3.40
CA PHE A 284 -2.53 8.41 -2.03
C PHE A 284 -1.39 8.61 -1.02
N GLY A 285 -0.17 8.91 -1.47
CA GLY A 285 0.98 9.17 -0.63
C GLY A 285 0.81 10.42 0.22
N PHE A 286 0.11 11.44 -0.28
CA PHE A 286 -0.22 12.64 0.49
C PHE A 286 -1.01 12.28 1.76
N GLU A 287 -2.06 11.47 1.65
CA GLU A 287 -2.91 11.04 2.76
C GLU A 287 -2.14 10.25 3.81
N ILE A 288 -1.17 9.43 3.39
CA ILE A 288 -0.27 8.71 4.30
C ILE A 288 0.58 9.70 5.09
N LEU A 289 1.28 10.61 4.39
CA LEU A 289 2.14 11.61 5.02
C LEU A 289 1.35 12.56 5.93
N TRP A 290 0.15 12.94 5.51
CA TRP A 290 -0.80 13.71 6.31
C TRP A 290 -1.15 12.99 7.62
N THR A 291 -1.47 11.69 7.54
CA THR A 291 -1.74 10.86 8.71
C THR A 291 -0.53 10.78 9.65
N CYS A 292 0.68 10.59 9.11
CA CYS A 292 1.92 10.64 9.89
C CYS A 292 2.11 12.00 10.59
N GLY A 293 1.87 13.10 9.89
CA GLY A 293 1.96 14.46 10.43
C GLY A 293 0.98 14.71 11.57
N ILE A 294 -0.27 14.24 11.46
CA ILE A 294 -1.27 14.34 12.53
C ILE A 294 -0.84 13.56 13.77
N LEU A 295 -0.37 12.33 13.61
CA LEU A 295 0.10 11.51 14.73
C LEU A 295 1.24 12.22 15.48
N SER A 296 2.21 12.79 14.75
CA SER A 296 3.29 13.57 15.34
C SER A 296 2.77 14.80 16.09
N GLY A 297 1.87 15.59 15.47
CA GLY A 297 1.27 16.76 16.11
C GLY A 297 0.45 16.44 17.37
N LEU A 298 -0.25 15.31 17.38
CA LEU A 298 -0.98 14.81 18.55
C LEU A 298 -0.03 14.42 19.69
N VAL A 299 1.08 13.73 19.39
CA VAL A 299 2.11 13.40 20.40
C VAL A 299 2.71 14.68 20.99
N SER A 300 3.13 15.64 20.16
CA SER A 300 3.69 16.91 20.64
C SER A 300 2.71 17.70 21.51
N SER A 301 1.43 17.68 21.16
CA SER A 301 0.37 18.34 21.94
C SER A 301 0.13 17.64 23.27
N HIS A 302 0.14 16.30 23.30
CA HIS A 302 0.01 15.51 24.52
C HIS A 302 1.18 15.78 25.48
N THR A 303 2.41 15.77 24.98
CA THR A 303 3.62 16.04 25.78
C THR A 303 3.60 17.45 26.38
N ARG A 304 3.18 18.47 25.60
CA ARG A 304 3.04 19.85 26.12
C ARG A 304 2.02 19.96 27.26
N ARG A 305 0.86 19.32 27.12
CA ARG A 305 -0.18 19.33 28.17
C ARG A 305 0.30 18.66 29.46
N ARG A 306 1.03 17.54 29.37
CA ARG A 306 1.61 16.88 30.56
C ARG A 306 2.63 17.77 31.27
N ARG A 307 3.50 18.46 30.53
CA ARG A 307 4.46 19.41 31.12
C ARG A 307 3.77 20.59 31.81
N ALA A 308 2.73 21.15 31.19
CA ALA A 308 1.97 22.24 31.78
C ALA A 308 1.21 21.81 33.05
N GLY A 309 0.61 20.62 33.06
CA GLY A 309 -0.06 20.08 34.24
C GLY A 309 0.89 19.84 35.42
N ASN A 310 2.11 19.37 35.15
CA ASN A 310 3.12 19.17 36.19
C ASN A 310 3.70 20.47 36.77
N ALA A 311 3.61 21.59 36.03
CA ALA A 311 4.10 22.89 36.51
C ALA A 311 3.10 23.62 37.42
N MET A 312 1.87 23.14 37.49
CA MET A 312 0.80 23.70 38.34
C MET A 312 0.64 22.96 39.67
N VAL A 313 1.40 21.88 39.88
CA VAL A 313 1.44 21.07 41.11
C VAL A 313 2.71 21.43 41.87
#